data_AF-A0A2S5LDR4-F1
#
_entry.id   AF-A0A2S5LDR4-F1
#
_cell.length_a   1.000
_cell.length_b   1.000
_cell.length_c   1.000
_cell.angle_alpha   90.00
_cell.angle_beta   90.00
_cell.angle_gamma   90.00
#
_symmetry.space_group_name_H-M   'P 1'
#
loop_
_entity.id
_entity.type
_entity.pdbx_description
1 polymer ?
#
loop_
_entity_poly.entity_id
_entity_poly.type
_entity_poly.pdbx_seq_one_letter_code
_entity_poly.pdbx_strand_id
1 'polypeptide(L)'
;MKDETNMTTKTHKQTPGKSTRAERDAVAKQQAKSQSINYAQANLQASCMSAVLSEAYASKLFPECDLVDAVDCLRDKIKGIQDGDMKPMEAMLIGQAQALQTMFVYLGKQAVAKTSLPQYTAFMNLALKAQSQSRATIQALTELKYPKQACFVKQANIANGNQQVNNATNTHAPAHARVIENPHNELLEVQHYEWLDNGTAATPSATNQAMATVAT
;
A
#
# COMPACT_ATOMS: atom_id res chain seq x y z
N MET A 1 22.33 96.78 25.40
CA MET A 1 22.01 96.60 23.96
C MET A 1 21.75 95.11 23.78
N LYS A 2 20.49 94.64 23.65
CA LYS A 2 19.59 94.74 22.47
C LYS A 2 20.28 94.13 21.24
N ASP A 3 19.81 93.14 20.51
CA ASP A 3 18.50 92.47 20.32
C ASP A 3 18.76 91.02 19.84
N GLU A 4 18.05 89.98 20.31
CA GLU A 4 16.89 89.36 19.64
C GLU A 4 17.03 89.11 18.13
N THR A 5 17.19 87.85 17.70
CA THR A 5 16.25 87.22 16.76
C THR A 5 16.30 85.70 16.89
N ASN A 6 15.17 85.16 17.37
CA ASN A 6 14.85 83.75 17.48
C ASN A 6 14.33 83.25 16.11
N MET A 7 14.84 82.14 15.58
CA MET A 7 14.26 81.49 14.40
C MET A 7 13.91 80.04 14.71
N THR A 8 12.65 79.87 15.11
CA THR A 8 11.96 78.60 15.33
C THR A 8 11.77 77.85 14.01
N THR A 9 12.45 76.72 13.81
CA THR A 9 12.04 75.72 12.80
C THR A 9 11.33 74.55 13.46
N LYS A 10 10.05 74.46 13.12
CA LYS A 10 9.00 73.60 13.65
C LYS A 10 9.34 72.11 13.50
N THR A 11 9.17 71.38 14.59
CA THR A 11 9.01 69.92 14.61
C THR A 11 7.82 69.53 13.74
N HIS A 12 8.05 68.96 12.56
CA HIS A 12 6.99 68.37 11.76
C HIS A 12 6.56 67.05 12.43
N LYS A 13 5.53 67.14 13.26
CA LYS A 13 4.85 65.98 13.83
C LYS A 13 4.17 65.24 12.67
N GLN A 14 4.73 64.12 12.24
CA GLN A 14 4.08 63.19 11.33
C GLN A 14 2.77 62.73 11.97
N THR A 15 1.66 63.21 11.44
CA THR A 15 0.31 62.74 11.74
C THR A 15 0.20 61.28 11.25
N PRO A 16 -0.32 60.33 12.05
CA PRO A 16 -0.55 58.97 11.55
C PRO A 16 -1.62 59.05 10.45
N GLY A 17 -1.22 58.79 9.21
CA GLY A 17 -2.14 58.74 8.07
C GLY A 17 -3.24 57.72 8.34
N LYS A 18 -4.50 58.15 8.34
CA LYS A 18 -5.65 57.25 8.45
C LYS A 18 -5.69 56.38 7.19
N SER A 19 -5.24 55.13 7.30
CA SER A 19 -5.34 54.12 6.25
C SER A 19 -6.76 54.08 5.68
N THR A 20 -6.87 54.11 4.36
CA THR A 20 -8.14 54.12 3.63
C THR A 20 -8.89 52.80 3.81
N ARG A 21 -10.23 52.81 3.71
CA ARG A 21 -11.05 51.59 3.84
C ARG A 21 -10.59 50.48 2.90
N ALA A 22 -10.20 50.83 1.66
CA ALA A 22 -9.67 49.91 0.67
C ALA A 22 -8.33 49.28 1.08
N GLU A 23 -7.41 50.02 1.72
CA GLU A 23 -6.16 49.47 2.25
C GLU A 23 -6.41 48.51 3.42
N ARG A 24 -7.36 48.83 4.31
CA ARG A 24 -7.73 47.91 5.41
C ARG A 24 -8.36 46.62 4.89
N ASP A 25 -9.22 46.73 3.88
CA ASP A 25 -9.87 45.58 3.25
C ASP A 25 -8.85 44.71 2.48
N ALA A 26 -7.86 45.34 1.82
CA ALA A 26 -6.75 44.63 1.17
C ALA A 26 -5.83 43.92 2.18
N VAL A 27 -5.50 44.58 3.30
CA VAL A 27 -4.72 43.97 4.39
C VAL A 27 -5.49 42.82 5.03
N ALA A 28 -6.79 42.96 5.30
CA ALA A 28 -7.62 41.90 5.85
C ALA A 28 -7.73 40.70 4.89
N LYS A 29 -7.88 40.93 3.58
CA LYS A 29 -7.92 39.88 2.57
C LYS A 29 -6.57 39.16 2.43
N GLN A 30 -5.45 39.91 2.52
CA GLN A 30 -4.11 39.34 2.52
C GLN A 30 -3.84 38.54 3.80
N GLN A 31 -4.30 39.01 4.95
CA GLN A 31 -4.23 38.29 6.22
C GLN A 31 -5.06 37.00 6.17
N ALA A 32 -6.31 37.06 5.69
CA ALA A 32 -7.15 35.88 5.52
C ALA A 32 -6.53 34.85 4.55
N LYS A 33 -5.92 35.32 3.45
CA LYS A 33 -5.17 34.46 2.52
C LYS A 33 -3.90 33.87 3.16
N SER A 34 -3.18 34.64 3.97
CA SER A 34 -2.01 34.12 4.70
C SER A 34 -2.41 33.09 5.76
N GLN A 35 -3.54 33.30 6.44
CA GLN A 35 -4.11 32.34 7.38
C GLN A 35 -4.54 31.05 6.66
N SER A 36 -5.24 31.15 5.53
CA SER A 36 -5.66 29.95 4.78
C SER A 36 -4.47 29.15 4.24
N ILE A 37 -3.39 29.81 3.84
CA ILE A 37 -2.13 29.15 3.46
C ILE A 37 -1.50 28.45 4.67
N ASN A 38 -1.46 29.09 5.84
CA ASN A 38 -0.92 28.47 7.06
C ASN A 38 -1.73 27.23 7.47
N TYR A 39 -3.06 27.29 7.40
CA TYR A 39 -3.93 26.14 7.66
C TYR A 39 -3.69 25.01 6.64
N ALA A 40 -3.56 25.35 5.35
CA ALA A 40 -3.28 24.36 4.32
C ALA A 40 -1.90 23.70 4.53
N GLN A 41 -0.87 24.49 4.89
CA GLN A 41 0.46 23.98 5.20
C GLN A 41 0.44 23.07 6.44
N ALA A 42 -0.27 23.46 7.49
CA ALA A 42 -0.45 22.61 8.68
C ALA A 42 -1.16 21.30 8.32
N ASN A 43 -2.23 21.34 7.53
CA ASN A 43 -2.96 20.15 7.08
C ASN A 43 -2.12 19.23 6.19
N LEU A 44 -1.22 19.77 5.37
CA LEU A 44 -0.36 18.98 4.49
C LEU A 44 0.92 18.48 5.17
N GLN A 45 1.24 18.98 6.37
CA GLN A 45 2.40 18.51 7.12
C GLN A 45 2.12 17.11 7.67
N ALA A 46 2.95 16.14 7.29
CA ALA A 46 2.79 14.73 7.68
C ALA A 46 2.63 14.55 9.20
N SER A 47 3.38 15.29 10.02
CA SER A 47 3.25 15.16 11.48
C SER A 47 1.96 15.76 12.05
N CYS A 48 1.34 16.75 11.40
CA CYS A 48 0.13 17.37 11.94
C CYS A 48 -1.07 16.43 11.84
N MET A 49 -1.35 15.91 10.65
CA MET A 49 -2.48 15.00 10.45
C MET A 49 -2.32 13.68 11.19
N SER A 50 -1.09 13.15 11.25
CA SER A 50 -0.80 11.96 12.05
C SER A 50 -0.96 12.21 13.56
N ALA A 51 -0.60 13.39 14.06
CA ALA A 51 -0.77 13.73 15.48
C ALA A 51 -2.25 13.92 15.84
N VAL A 52 -3.05 14.59 15.00
CA VAL A 52 -4.50 14.75 15.23
C VAL A 52 -5.20 13.39 15.34
N LEU A 53 -4.88 12.47 14.44
CA LEU A 53 -5.43 11.12 14.52
C LEU A 53 -4.92 10.40 15.78
N SER A 54 -3.63 10.54 16.08
CA SER A 54 -3.04 9.92 17.27
C SER A 54 -3.70 10.42 18.55
N GLU A 55 -3.92 11.73 18.70
CA GLU A 55 -4.60 12.36 19.84
C GLU A 55 -6.01 11.79 20.05
N ALA A 56 -6.79 11.63 18.97
CA ALA A 56 -8.15 11.08 19.04
C ALA A 56 -8.21 9.69 19.68
N TYR A 57 -7.16 8.87 19.49
CA TYR A 57 -7.04 7.54 20.12
C TYR A 57 -6.23 7.56 21.42
N ALA A 58 -5.22 8.41 21.51
CA ALA A 58 -4.24 8.48 22.59
C ALA A 58 -4.79 9.19 23.82
N SER A 59 -5.74 10.11 23.69
CA SER A 59 -6.34 10.83 24.83
C SER A 59 -6.88 9.90 25.94
N LYS A 60 -7.28 8.67 25.59
CA LYS A 60 -7.70 7.64 26.57
C LYS A 60 -6.55 6.91 27.25
N LEU A 61 -5.38 6.87 26.61
CA LEU A 61 -4.17 6.19 27.09
C LEU A 61 -3.20 7.15 27.79
N PHE A 62 -3.13 8.39 27.30
CA PHE A 62 -2.23 9.46 27.72
C PHE A 62 -3.03 10.77 27.82
N PRO A 63 -3.78 10.99 28.92
CA PRO A 63 -4.66 12.15 29.07
C PRO A 63 -3.92 13.49 29.09
N GLU A 64 -2.64 13.49 29.45
CA GLU A 64 -1.79 14.68 29.54
C GLU A 64 -1.02 14.97 28.24
N CYS A 65 -1.27 14.21 27.16
CA CYS A 65 -0.59 14.42 25.88
C CYS A 65 -1.18 15.62 25.14
N ASP A 66 -0.44 16.72 25.08
CA ASP A 66 -0.80 17.89 24.28
C ASP A 66 -0.57 17.63 22.78
N LEU A 67 -1.49 18.13 21.94
CA LEU A 67 -1.41 17.94 20.49
C LEU A 67 -0.19 18.62 19.88
N VAL A 68 0.17 19.83 20.33
CA VAL A 68 1.33 20.57 19.81
C VAL A 68 2.61 19.82 20.13
N ASP A 69 2.76 19.35 21.37
CA ASP A 69 3.90 18.53 21.78
C ASP A 69 3.99 17.23 20.97
N ALA A 70 2.85 16.60 20.66
CA ALA A 70 2.80 15.40 19.82
C ALA A 70 3.23 15.69 18.36
N VAL A 71 2.83 16.83 17.80
CA VAL A 71 3.26 17.28 16.46
C VAL A 71 4.76 17.50 16.42
N ASP A 72 5.32 18.14 17.45
CA ASP A 72 6.75 18.43 17.54
C ASP A 72 7.58 17.16 17.70
N CYS A 73 7.19 16.28 18.63
CA CYS A 73 7.83 14.96 18.79
C CYS A 73 7.78 14.12 17.51
N LEU A 74 6.65 14.14 16.79
CA LEU A 74 6.53 13.40 15.54
C LEU A 74 7.37 14.02 14.43
N ARG A 75 7.50 15.36 14.38
CA ARG A 75 8.37 16.04 13.44
C ARG A 75 9.84 15.65 13.67
N ASP A 76 10.28 15.57 14.93
CA ASP A 76 11.65 15.19 15.27
C ASP A 76 11.95 13.72 14.93
N LYS A 77 10.99 12.81 15.17
CA LYS A 77 11.11 11.42 14.73
C LYS A 77 11.20 11.30 13.21
N ILE A 78 10.39 12.05 12.46
CA ILE A 78 10.43 12.06 11.00
C ILE A 78 11.80 12.55 10.51
N LYS A 79 12.31 13.65 11.09
CA LYS A 79 13.65 14.16 10.76
C LYS A 79 14.74 13.12 11.05
N GLY A 80 14.74 12.50 12.23
CA GLY A 80 15.73 11.46 12.58
C GLY A 80 15.74 10.28 11.60
N ILE A 81 14.56 9.85 11.14
CA ILE A 81 14.45 8.81 10.11
C ILE A 81 14.97 9.30 8.75
N GLN A 82 14.67 10.55 8.37
CA GLN A 82 15.19 11.16 7.14
C GLN A 82 16.71 11.32 7.16
N ASP A 83 17.29 11.53 8.35
CA ASP A 83 18.74 11.61 8.59
C ASP A 83 19.40 10.21 8.64
N GLY A 84 18.61 9.14 8.55
CA GLY A 84 19.08 7.75 8.46
C GLY A 84 19.09 6.97 9.78
N ASP A 85 18.63 7.54 10.90
CA ASP A 85 18.46 6.79 12.14
C ASP A 85 17.16 5.97 12.11
N MET A 86 17.32 4.69 11.77
CA MET A 86 16.21 3.74 11.71
C MET A 86 15.88 3.11 13.07
N LYS A 87 16.71 3.28 14.10
CA LYS A 87 16.54 2.59 15.40
C LYS A 87 15.15 2.83 16.03
N PRO A 88 14.58 4.05 16.01
CA PRO A 88 13.24 4.27 16.57
C PRO A 88 12.15 3.50 15.81
N MET A 89 12.26 3.42 14.48
CA MET A 89 11.34 2.67 13.62
C MET A 89 11.50 1.16 13.86
N GLU A 90 12.73 0.66 13.95
CA GLU A 90 13.02 -0.75 14.26
C GLU A 90 12.41 -1.15 15.62
N ALA A 91 12.66 -0.35 16.67
CA ALA A 91 12.11 -0.58 17.99
C ALA A 91 10.57 -0.57 18.00
N MET A 92 9.97 0.38 17.27
CA MET A 92 8.51 0.45 17.12
C MET A 92 7.95 -0.80 16.42
N LEU A 93 8.51 -1.22 15.29
CA LEU A 93 8.04 -2.38 14.54
C LEU A 93 8.21 -3.69 15.33
N ILE A 94 9.33 -3.85 16.05
CA ILE A 94 9.54 -4.99 16.96
C ILE A 94 8.49 -4.98 18.09
N GLY A 95 8.24 -3.82 18.70
CA GLY A 95 7.22 -3.68 19.74
C GLY A 95 5.81 -4.03 19.24
N GLN A 96 5.45 -3.55 18.05
CA GLN A 96 4.17 -3.88 17.40
C GLN A 96 4.05 -5.38 17.08
N ALA A 97 5.10 -5.99 16.51
CA ALA A 97 5.12 -7.41 16.21
C ALA A 97 4.94 -8.26 17.47
N GLN A 98 5.57 -7.86 18.58
CA GLN A 98 5.46 -8.53 19.87
C GLN A 98 4.06 -8.37 20.49
N ALA A 99 3.44 -7.19 20.39
CA ALA A 99 2.08 -6.98 20.85
C ALA A 99 1.08 -7.86 20.07
N LEU A 100 1.23 -7.95 18.74
CA LEU A 100 0.41 -8.80 17.88
C LEU A 100 0.62 -10.30 18.19
N GLN A 101 1.85 -10.73 18.45
CA GLN A 101 2.14 -12.10 18.88
C GLN A 101 1.47 -12.40 20.23
N THR A 102 1.52 -11.47 21.17
CA THR A 102 0.84 -11.59 22.46
C THR A 102 -0.68 -11.70 22.29
N MET A 103 -1.25 -10.89 21.38
CA MET A 103 -2.66 -10.94 21.03
C MET A 103 -3.05 -12.29 20.40
N PHE A 104 -2.21 -12.87 19.53
CA PHE A 104 -2.42 -14.21 18.99
C PHE A 104 -2.50 -15.26 20.10
N VAL A 105 -1.54 -15.26 21.03
CA VAL A 105 -1.52 -16.21 22.15
C VAL A 105 -2.76 -16.03 23.04
N TYR A 106 -3.12 -14.79 23.37
CA TYR A 106 -4.29 -14.47 24.18
C TYR A 106 -5.60 -14.94 23.54
N LEU A 107 -5.80 -14.61 22.25
CA LEU A 107 -7.01 -14.98 21.51
C LEU A 107 -7.08 -16.49 21.27
N GLY A 108 -5.96 -17.15 20.98
CA GLY A 108 -5.89 -18.60 20.82
C GLY A 108 -6.26 -19.33 22.11
N LYS A 109 -5.74 -18.87 23.26
CA LYS A 109 -6.14 -19.37 24.58
C LYS A 109 -7.63 -19.16 24.84
N GLN A 110 -8.17 -17.99 24.50
CA GLN A 110 -9.60 -17.72 24.64
C GLN A 110 -10.45 -18.62 23.75
N ALA A 111 -10.01 -18.91 22.53
CA ALA A 111 -10.71 -19.79 21.58
C ALA A 111 -10.86 -21.20 22.16
N VAL A 112 -9.76 -21.81 22.65
CA VAL A 112 -9.78 -23.16 23.24
C VAL A 112 -10.73 -23.27 24.44
N ALA A 113 -10.94 -22.16 25.16
CA ALA A 113 -11.87 -22.11 26.29
C ALA A 113 -13.36 -21.96 25.88
N LYS A 114 -13.69 -21.78 24.58
CA LYS A 114 -15.08 -21.62 24.12
C LYS A 114 -15.66 -22.97 23.69
N THR A 115 -16.81 -23.31 24.25
CA THR A 115 -17.60 -24.49 23.87
C THR A 115 -18.48 -24.24 22.63
N SER A 116 -18.84 -22.98 22.39
CA SER A 116 -19.67 -22.58 21.25
C SER A 116 -18.79 -22.45 19.99
N LEU A 117 -19.13 -23.22 18.94
CA LEU A 117 -18.40 -23.19 17.67
C LEU A 117 -18.32 -21.79 17.04
N PRO A 118 -19.40 -20.97 16.97
CA PRO A 118 -19.31 -19.59 16.50
C PRO A 118 -18.28 -18.74 17.26
N GLN A 119 -18.23 -18.86 18.59
CA GLN A 119 -17.29 -18.09 19.41
C GLN A 119 -15.86 -18.60 19.22
N TYR A 120 -15.67 -19.92 19.21
CA TYR A 120 -14.38 -20.55 18.90
C TYR A 120 -13.83 -20.03 17.57
N THR A 121 -14.64 -20.10 16.52
CA THR A 121 -14.26 -19.66 15.17
C THR A 121 -13.95 -18.16 15.14
N ALA A 122 -14.73 -17.32 15.82
CA ALA A 122 -14.47 -15.88 15.88
C ALA A 122 -13.11 -15.56 16.54
N PHE A 123 -12.83 -16.12 17.72
CA PHE A 123 -11.57 -15.90 18.42
C PHE A 123 -10.38 -16.50 17.66
N MET A 124 -10.53 -17.70 17.11
CA MET A 124 -9.47 -18.35 16.33
C MET A 124 -9.14 -17.56 15.05
N ASN A 125 -10.16 -17.06 14.33
CA ASN A 125 -9.94 -16.22 13.15
C ASN A 125 -9.20 -14.91 13.49
N LEU A 126 -9.58 -14.25 14.59
CA LEU A 126 -8.86 -13.06 15.06
C LEU A 126 -7.42 -13.40 15.49
N ALA A 127 -7.19 -14.55 16.11
CA ALA A 127 -5.86 -15.02 16.49
C ALA A 127 -4.98 -15.21 15.24
N LEU A 128 -5.45 -15.97 14.25
CA LEU A 128 -4.71 -16.21 13.00
C LEU A 128 -4.47 -14.91 12.22
N LYS A 129 -5.38 -13.94 12.30
CA LYS A 129 -5.16 -12.60 11.78
C LYS A 129 -4.05 -11.85 12.53
N ALA A 130 -4.04 -11.89 13.87
CA ALA A 130 -2.96 -11.28 14.64
C ALA A 130 -1.59 -11.90 14.33
N GLN A 131 -1.53 -13.23 14.18
CA GLN A 131 -0.32 -13.96 13.76
C GLN A 131 0.17 -13.52 12.38
N SER A 132 -0.73 -13.43 11.39
CA SER A 132 -0.35 -13.04 10.03
C SER A 132 0.15 -11.59 9.98
N GLN A 133 -0.46 -10.68 10.75
CA GLN A 133 0.00 -9.31 10.88
C GLN A 133 1.36 -9.21 11.59
N SER A 134 1.61 -10.00 12.64
CA SER A 134 2.93 -10.04 13.31
C SER A 134 4.04 -10.45 12.32
N ARG A 135 3.82 -11.50 11.52
CA ARG A 135 4.76 -11.88 10.44
C ARG A 135 4.94 -10.78 9.40
N ALA A 136 3.86 -10.10 8.99
CA ALA A 136 3.92 -9.00 8.04
C ALA A 136 4.78 -7.83 8.57
N THR A 137 4.67 -7.50 9.86
CA THR A 137 5.51 -6.47 10.51
C THR A 137 6.98 -6.86 10.53
N ILE A 138 7.31 -8.12 10.84
CA ILE A 138 8.70 -8.63 10.80
C ILE A 138 9.25 -8.64 9.37
N GLN A 139 8.42 -8.99 8.39
CA GLN A 139 8.80 -8.94 6.99
C GLN A 139 9.08 -7.51 6.55
N ALA A 140 8.23 -6.54 6.91
CA ALA A 140 8.45 -5.13 6.62
C ALA A 140 9.77 -4.62 7.23
N LEU A 141 10.08 -5.00 8.46
CA LEU A 141 11.36 -4.69 9.10
C LEU A 141 12.56 -5.31 8.34
N THR A 142 12.42 -6.55 7.89
CA THR A 142 13.47 -7.25 7.14
C THR A 142 13.71 -6.61 5.78
N GLU A 143 12.63 -6.27 5.07
CA GLU A 143 12.68 -5.60 3.76
C GLU A 143 13.26 -4.19 3.87
N LEU A 144 12.99 -3.50 4.98
CA LEU A 144 13.55 -2.18 5.28
C LEU A 144 15.06 -2.24 5.53
N LYS A 145 15.54 -3.26 6.26
CA LYS A 145 16.95 -3.43 6.61
C LYS A 145 17.79 -4.04 5.49
N TYR A 146 17.19 -4.93 4.72
CA TYR A 146 17.83 -5.66 3.62
C TYR A 146 16.95 -5.56 2.38
N PRO A 147 16.93 -4.38 1.72
CA PRO A 147 16.14 -4.22 0.51
C PRO A 147 16.63 -5.24 -0.52
N LYS A 148 15.71 -6.06 -1.03
CA LYS A 148 16.02 -6.98 -2.13
C LYS A 148 16.43 -6.12 -3.32
N GLN A 149 17.73 -6.01 -3.57
CA GLN A 149 18.21 -5.39 -4.78
C GLN A 149 17.69 -6.24 -5.93
N ALA A 150 16.72 -5.72 -6.68
CA ALA A 150 16.39 -6.28 -7.97
C ALA A 150 17.68 -6.19 -8.79
N CYS A 151 18.39 -7.31 -8.91
CA CYS A 151 19.47 -7.44 -9.85
C CYS A 151 18.81 -7.33 -11.22
N PHE A 152 18.75 -6.10 -11.74
CA PHE A 152 18.47 -5.88 -13.14
C PHE A 152 19.69 -6.40 -13.87
N VAL A 153 19.70 -7.72 -14.13
CA VAL A 153 20.62 -8.31 -15.10
C VAL A 153 20.19 -7.72 -16.43
N LYS A 154 20.74 -6.55 -16.76
CA LYS A 154 20.74 -6.00 -18.10
C LYS A 154 21.39 -7.10 -18.93
N GLN A 155 20.59 -7.85 -19.68
CA GLN A 155 21.02 -9.02 -20.45
C GLN A 155 22.44 -8.79 -20.96
N ALA A 156 23.39 -9.53 -20.41
CA ALA A 156 24.69 -9.58 -21.02
C ALA A 156 24.47 -10.33 -22.34
N ASN A 157 24.44 -9.59 -23.44
CA ASN A 157 24.66 -10.17 -24.77
C ASN A 157 26.09 -10.73 -24.76
N ILE A 158 26.26 -11.93 -24.21
CA ILE A 158 27.48 -12.72 -24.37
C ILE A 158 27.35 -13.37 -25.73
N ALA A 159 27.63 -12.58 -26.76
CA ALA A 159 27.79 -13.04 -28.12
C ALA A 159 29.27 -13.36 -28.34
N ASN A 160 29.65 -14.63 -28.17
CA ASN A 160 30.90 -15.15 -28.75
C ASN A 160 30.70 -15.59 -30.22
N GLY A 161 29.63 -15.12 -30.87
CA GLY A 161 29.28 -15.41 -32.25
C GLY A 161 28.14 -14.53 -32.77
N ASN A 162 27.92 -14.58 -34.07
CA ASN A 162 26.93 -13.80 -34.81
C ASN A 162 25.50 -14.23 -34.46
N GLN A 163 24.93 -13.63 -33.41
CA GLN A 163 23.51 -13.74 -33.06
C GLN A 163 22.66 -12.83 -33.96
N GLN A 164 21.81 -13.44 -34.79
CA GLN A 164 20.68 -12.74 -35.40
C GLN A 164 19.45 -12.88 -34.50
N VAL A 165 18.85 -11.75 -34.13
CA VAL A 165 17.57 -11.70 -33.41
C VAL A 165 16.45 -11.40 -34.42
N ASN A 166 15.55 -12.37 -34.62
CA ASN A 166 14.32 -12.15 -35.39
C ASN A 166 13.22 -11.69 -34.44
N ASN A 167 13.19 -10.39 -34.13
CA ASN A 167 12.06 -9.83 -33.38
C ASN A 167 10.94 -9.45 -34.36
N ALA A 168 10.19 -10.46 -34.82
CA ALA A 168 9.03 -10.25 -35.67
C ALA A 168 7.82 -9.82 -34.81
N THR A 169 7.76 -8.55 -34.45
CA THR A 169 6.48 -7.87 -34.23
C THR A 169 5.94 -7.42 -35.58
N ASN A 170 5.17 -8.26 -36.29
CA ASN A 170 3.93 -7.77 -36.90
C ASN A 170 2.98 -8.85 -37.41
N THR A 171 1.70 -8.57 -37.12
CA THR A 171 0.48 -8.83 -37.91
C THR A 171 0.03 -10.27 -38.19
N HIS A 172 -1.07 -10.65 -37.52
CA HIS A 172 -2.19 -11.46 -38.02
C HIS A 172 -1.87 -12.55 -39.06
N ALA A 173 -1.77 -13.79 -38.60
CA ALA A 173 -2.07 -14.99 -39.40
C ALA A 173 -3.48 -15.51 -39.01
N PRO A 174 -4.19 -16.30 -39.85
CA PRO A 174 -3.69 -17.00 -41.04
C PRO A 174 -4.57 -16.85 -42.31
N ALA A 175 -3.95 -16.83 -43.48
CA ALA A 175 -4.63 -17.19 -44.73
C ALA A 175 -3.66 -18.08 -45.53
N HIS A 176 -3.78 -19.39 -45.34
CA HIS A 176 -3.02 -20.38 -46.10
C HIS A 176 -3.49 -20.37 -47.56
N ALA A 177 -2.61 -19.95 -48.46
CA ALA A 177 -2.76 -20.12 -49.90
C ALA A 177 -2.07 -21.42 -50.37
N ARG A 178 -2.93 -22.40 -50.67
CA ARG A 178 -2.93 -23.38 -51.78
C ARG A 178 -1.60 -24.03 -52.27
N VAL A 179 -1.58 -25.36 -52.06
CA VAL A 179 -1.19 -26.50 -52.94
C VAL A 179 0.23 -26.60 -53.49
N ILE A 180 0.91 -27.68 -53.09
CA ILE A 180 1.90 -28.40 -53.90
C ILE A 180 1.47 -29.87 -53.93
N GLU A 181 1.23 -30.39 -55.14
CA GLU A 181 0.78 -31.75 -55.43
C GLU A 181 1.91 -32.80 -55.42
N ASN A 182 1.53 -34.02 -55.04
CA ASN A 182 2.04 -35.36 -55.40
C ASN A 182 3.43 -35.83 -54.93
N PRO A 183 3.48 -36.70 -53.90
CA PRO A 183 4.36 -37.86 -53.90
C PRO A 183 3.72 -39.05 -54.63
N HIS A 184 4.52 -39.69 -55.48
CA HIS A 184 4.19 -40.79 -56.40
C HIS A 184 4.18 -42.16 -55.67
N ASN A 185 3.22 -43.02 -56.05
CA ASN A 185 3.09 -44.50 -56.01
C ASN A 185 3.69 -45.28 -54.81
N GLU A 186 3.01 -46.21 -54.15
CA GLU A 186 2.41 -47.43 -54.69
C GLU A 186 1.21 -47.94 -53.85
N LEU A 187 0.29 -48.60 -54.54
CA LEU A 187 -0.94 -49.22 -54.08
C LEU A 187 -0.72 -50.43 -53.14
N LEU A 188 -1.51 -50.51 -52.08
CA LEU A 188 -2.20 -51.74 -51.65
C LEU A 188 -3.41 -51.29 -50.82
N GLU A 189 -4.57 -51.19 -51.47
CA GLU A 189 -5.66 -52.17 -51.33
C GLU A 189 -6.18 -52.21 -49.89
N VAL A 190 -7.31 -51.61 -49.53
CA VAL A 190 -8.70 -51.80 -50.00
C VAL A 190 -9.48 -52.16 -48.73
N GLN A 191 -10.57 -51.42 -48.52
CA GLN A 191 -11.71 -51.76 -47.67
C GLN A 191 -11.52 -51.67 -46.14
N HIS A 192 -12.54 -51.28 -45.35
CA HIS A 192 -13.79 -50.54 -45.53
C HIS A 192 -14.28 -50.31 -44.09
N TYR A 193 -15.00 -49.21 -43.86
CA TYR A 193 -15.91 -48.89 -42.76
C TYR A 193 -15.84 -49.72 -41.46
N GLU A 194 -15.53 -49.05 -40.35
CA GLU A 194 -16.42 -49.13 -39.18
C GLU A 194 -16.25 -47.91 -38.27
N TRP A 195 -17.33 -47.16 -38.13
CA TRP A 195 -17.48 -46.13 -37.11
C TRP A 195 -17.64 -46.83 -35.77
N LEU A 196 -16.61 -46.79 -34.93
CA LEU A 196 -16.71 -47.22 -33.53
C LEU A 196 -17.34 -46.08 -32.71
N ASP A 197 -18.67 -46.11 -32.64
CA ASP A 197 -19.46 -45.49 -31.59
C ASP A 197 -18.99 -46.01 -30.23
N ASN A 198 -18.60 -45.10 -29.33
CA ASN A 198 -18.14 -45.45 -28.00
C ASN A 198 -19.12 -44.94 -26.94
N GLY A 199 -20.42 -45.17 -27.16
CA GLY A 199 -21.45 -45.06 -26.14
C GLY A 199 -21.66 -46.38 -25.38
N THR A 200 -21.05 -46.56 -24.21
CA THR A 200 -21.50 -47.56 -23.22
C THR A 200 -21.19 -47.11 -21.79
N ALA A 201 -22.21 -47.21 -20.93
CA ALA A 201 -22.20 -46.83 -19.53
C ALA A 201 -21.35 -47.78 -18.67
N ALA A 202 -20.60 -47.22 -17.71
CA ALA A 202 -19.75 -47.97 -16.79
C ALA A 202 -20.58 -48.76 -15.75
N THR A 203 -20.19 -50.02 -15.51
CA THR A 203 -20.78 -50.91 -14.52
C THR A 203 -20.32 -50.55 -13.09
N PRO A 204 -21.21 -50.44 -12.09
CA PRO A 204 -20.82 -50.19 -10.70
C PRO A 204 -20.06 -51.36 -10.07
N SER A 205 -19.01 -51.05 -9.31
CA SER A 205 -18.19 -52.02 -8.59
C SER A 205 -18.89 -52.59 -7.34
N ALA A 206 -18.70 -53.89 -7.13
CA ALA A 206 -19.32 -54.70 -6.08
C ALA A 206 -18.68 -54.48 -4.70
N THR A 207 -19.09 -53.41 -3.98
CA THR A 207 -18.75 -53.25 -2.55
C THR A 207 -19.93 -52.88 -1.67
N ASN A 208 -21.17 -52.85 -2.18
CA ASN A 208 -22.36 -52.81 -1.33
C ASN A 208 -23.50 -53.62 -1.97
N GLN A 209 -23.62 -54.87 -1.53
CA GLN A 209 -24.59 -55.86 -1.97
C GLN A 209 -25.86 -55.73 -1.12
N ALA A 210 -26.65 -54.69 -1.37
CA ALA A 210 -28.05 -54.61 -0.96
C ALA A 210 -28.78 -53.65 -1.91
N MET A 211 -29.91 -54.10 -2.46
CA MET A 211 -30.78 -53.42 -3.43
C MET A 211 -30.48 -53.74 -4.90
N ALA A 212 -30.79 -54.98 -5.28
CA ALA A 212 -31.23 -55.30 -6.63
C ALA A 212 -32.70 -54.85 -6.81
N THR A 213 -32.98 -54.30 -8.00
CA THR A 213 -34.26 -54.26 -8.73
C THR A 213 -35.45 -53.48 -8.17
N VAL A 214 -35.89 -52.42 -8.90
CA VAL A 214 -37.18 -52.31 -9.64
C VAL A 214 -36.98 -51.25 -10.75
N ALA A 215 -36.86 -51.63 -12.03
CA ALA A 215 -37.81 -51.41 -13.16
C ALA A 215 -38.41 -49.98 -13.24
N THR A 216 -38.36 -49.27 -14.36
CA THR A 216 -38.72 -49.60 -15.76
C THR A 216 -37.85 -48.90 -16.80
#